data_AF-A0A9Q0JQG5-F1
#
_entry.id   AF-A0A9Q0JQG5-F1
#
_cell.length_a   1.000
_cell.length_b   1.000
_cell.length_c   1.000
_cell.angle_alpha   90.00
_cell.angle_beta   90.00
_cell.angle_gamma   90.00
#
_symmetry.space_group_name_H-M   'P 1'
#
loop_
_entity.id
_entity.type
_entity.pdbx_description
1 polymer ?
#
loop_
_entity_poly.entity_id
_entity_poly.type
_entity_poly.pdbx_seq_one_letter_code
_entity_poly.pdbx_strand_id
1 'polypeptide(L)'
;MQEKDRERMHLSKLAVALCCAILLGGGPLVYGQLSPTFYDNTCPNVSSIIREVIEEALQTDPRIGASLGCDGSILLDNTDTIQSEKEALANNNSARGFDVVDRMKARLETACPATVSCADILTIASQESVSLAGGPSWTNLLGRRDSLTANRTAANAFIPGPTDTLPRLKTRFTDVGLNGDVDLVALSGAHTFGRAQCRTFVNRLYNFSGTGQPDPTLNSTYLATLQALCPNGGNGSVLANLDPTAPDGFDNNYFSNLEVEQGLLQSDQELFSTPGADTAAIVTNFTANQTAFFESFVQSMIRMGNLSVLTGTQGEIRLNCSVVNPASSSVHDQDGYLLAVALCCANLLGGGALVNGQLSPSFYDNTCPNVSSIIREAIEEALQTDPRIGASLVRLHFHDCFVNGCDGSILLDNTDTIQSEKEALANNNSARGFDVVDKMKARLETACPATVSCADILTIASQESVSLVHTHLEGLNVELSLTGYTTSVEQGLLQSDQELFSTPGADTAAIVTNFVQSMVRMGNLSEPKERSDSTAVWSTQHHHLFMTIKIDISLAQFE
;
A
#
# COMPACT_ATOMS: atom_id res chain seq x y z
N MET A 1 -62.99 -6.41 30.38
CA MET A 1 -62.03 -5.87 29.37
C MET A 1 -60.60 -5.86 29.94
N GLN A 2 -60.19 -6.92 30.66
CA GLN A 2 -58.82 -7.06 31.22
C GLN A 2 -58.30 -8.52 31.18
N GLU A 3 -59.10 -9.46 30.66
CA GLU A 3 -58.77 -10.88 30.57
C GLU A 3 -58.53 -11.31 29.11
N LYS A 4 -59.32 -10.74 28.18
CA LYS A 4 -59.15 -10.94 26.72
C LYS A 4 -57.83 -10.38 26.15
N ASP A 5 -57.27 -9.35 26.80
CA ASP A 5 -55.98 -8.77 26.41
C ASP A 5 -54.78 -9.54 26.98
N ARG A 6 -55.00 -10.30 28.06
CA ARG A 6 -53.96 -11.15 28.68
C ARG A 6 -53.76 -12.44 27.90
N GLU A 7 -54.84 -13.01 27.34
CA GLU A 7 -54.76 -14.15 26.39
C GLU A 7 -54.15 -13.74 25.04
N ARG A 8 -54.46 -12.55 24.51
CA ARG A 8 -53.81 -12.03 23.29
C ARG A 8 -52.31 -11.79 23.46
N MET A 9 -51.86 -11.41 24.66
CA MET A 9 -50.44 -11.22 24.97
C MET A 9 -49.68 -12.55 25.12
N HIS A 10 -50.35 -13.61 25.59
CA HIS A 10 -49.74 -14.94 25.67
C HIS A 10 -49.69 -15.67 24.31
N LEU A 11 -50.72 -15.52 23.47
CA LEU A 11 -50.73 -16.07 22.10
C LEU A 11 -49.72 -15.37 21.16
N SER A 12 -49.48 -14.06 21.34
CA SER A 12 -48.45 -13.32 20.58
C SER A 12 -47.03 -13.66 21.05
N LYS A 13 -46.80 -13.91 22.34
CA LYS A 13 -45.50 -14.37 22.86
C LYS A 13 -45.18 -15.81 22.46
N LEU A 14 -46.18 -16.70 22.37
CA LEU A 14 -46.00 -18.06 21.86
C LEU A 14 -45.75 -18.09 20.34
N ALA A 15 -46.43 -17.23 19.56
CA ALA A 15 -46.23 -17.14 18.11
C ALA A 15 -44.86 -16.55 17.72
N VAL A 16 -44.33 -15.59 18.50
CA VAL A 16 -42.97 -15.06 18.30
C VAL A 16 -41.91 -16.09 18.70
N ALA A 17 -42.14 -16.87 19.76
CA ALA A 17 -41.23 -17.95 20.15
C ALA A 17 -41.22 -19.12 19.16
N LEU A 18 -42.36 -19.46 18.55
CA LEU A 18 -42.46 -20.52 17.54
C LEU A 18 -41.88 -20.11 16.17
N CYS A 19 -41.93 -18.82 15.83
CA CYS A 19 -41.29 -18.28 14.62
C CYS A 19 -39.75 -18.28 14.73
N CYS A 20 -39.20 -18.05 15.93
CA CYS A 20 -37.78 -18.24 16.18
C CYS A 20 -37.34 -19.72 16.12
N ALA A 21 -38.19 -20.68 16.51
CA ALA A 21 -37.80 -22.09 16.52
C ALA A 21 -37.86 -22.78 15.14
N ILE A 22 -38.68 -22.30 14.20
CA ILE A 22 -38.83 -22.90 12.86
C ILE A 22 -37.81 -22.34 11.84
N LEU A 23 -37.17 -21.20 12.13
CA LEU A 23 -36.07 -20.66 11.32
C LEU A 23 -34.67 -21.07 11.81
N LEU A 24 -34.56 -21.82 12.91
CA LEU A 24 -33.29 -22.38 13.43
C LEU A 24 -32.94 -23.73 12.79
N GLY A 25 -33.15 -23.84 11.48
CA GLY A 25 -32.67 -24.93 10.64
C GLY A 25 -31.36 -24.63 9.92
N GLY A 26 -30.57 -23.65 10.39
CA GLY A 26 -29.33 -23.25 9.73
C GLY A 26 -28.28 -22.75 10.72
N GLY A 27 -27.46 -23.67 11.23
CA GLY A 27 -26.13 -23.42 11.80
C GLY A 27 -26.05 -22.54 13.07
N PRO A 28 -25.01 -22.71 13.90
CA PRO A 28 -24.73 -21.73 14.95
C PRO A 28 -24.41 -20.36 14.31
N LEU A 29 -25.07 -19.30 14.77
CA LEU A 29 -24.70 -17.91 14.49
C LEU A 29 -23.29 -17.66 15.03
N VAL A 30 -22.28 -17.67 14.16
CA VAL A 30 -20.90 -17.29 14.50
C VAL A 30 -20.82 -15.78 14.60
N TYR A 31 -21.02 -15.25 15.80
CA TYR A 31 -20.67 -13.86 16.11
C TYR A 31 -19.15 -13.75 16.29
N GLY A 32 -18.50 -12.92 15.45
CA GLY A 32 -17.32 -12.15 15.85
C GLY A 32 -15.93 -12.79 15.86
N GLN A 33 -15.70 -13.95 15.26
CA GLN A 33 -14.35 -14.54 15.22
C GLN A 33 -13.58 -14.12 13.95
N LEU A 34 -12.33 -13.68 14.12
CA LEU A 34 -11.43 -13.41 12.99
C LEU A 34 -11.16 -14.70 12.20
N SER A 35 -11.09 -14.61 10.87
CA SER A 35 -10.85 -15.75 9.98
C SER A 35 -9.97 -15.37 8.79
N PRO A 36 -9.06 -16.24 8.32
CA PRO A 36 -8.36 -16.06 7.04
C PRO A 36 -9.29 -15.88 5.85
N THR A 37 -10.44 -16.57 5.87
CA THR A 37 -11.38 -16.65 4.74
C THR A 37 -12.58 -15.71 4.94
N PHE A 38 -12.42 -14.67 5.77
CA PHE A 38 -13.55 -13.83 6.21
C PHE A 38 -14.26 -13.15 5.04
N TYR A 39 -13.52 -12.73 4.01
CA TYR A 39 -14.06 -12.02 2.85
C TYR A 39 -14.30 -12.92 1.63
N ASP A 40 -13.92 -14.20 1.63
CA ASP A 40 -13.95 -15.06 0.43
C ASP A 40 -15.31 -15.08 -0.29
N ASN A 41 -16.40 -15.01 0.47
CA ASN A 41 -17.76 -15.03 -0.09
C ASN A 41 -18.40 -13.64 -0.28
N THR A 42 -17.85 -12.61 0.33
CA THR A 42 -18.45 -11.25 0.38
C THR A 42 -17.64 -10.24 -0.42
N CYS A 43 -16.33 -10.40 -0.48
CA CYS A 43 -15.40 -9.65 -1.29
C CYS A 43 -14.19 -10.53 -1.65
N PRO A 44 -14.30 -11.43 -2.65
CA PRO A 44 -13.23 -12.39 -2.96
C PRO A 44 -11.92 -11.75 -3.46
N ASN A 45 -11.96 -10.50 -3.94
CA ASN A 45 -10.82 -9.83 -4.57
C ASN A 45 -10.10 -8.83 -3.63
N VAL A 46 -10.29 -8.90 -2.32
CA VAL A 46 -9.72 -7.92 -1.38
C VAL A 46 -8.20 -7.82 -1.50
N SER A 47 -7.50 -8.95 -1.38
CA SER A 47 -6.03 -8.95 -1.41
C SER A 47 -5.48 -8.51 -2.75
N SER A 48 -6.10 -8.90 -3.87
CA SER A 48 -5.65 -8.49 -5.21
C SER A 48 -5.85 -6.98 -5.44
N ILE A 49 -6.98 -6.42 -4.99
CA ILE A 49 -7.25 -4.97 -5.10
C ILE A 49 -6.24 -4.18 -4.26
N ILE A 50 -5.97 -4.62 -3.02
CA ILE A 50 -5.00 -3.94 -2.15
C ILE A 50 -3.60 -4.01 -2.74
N ARG A 51 -3.18 -5.19 -3.22
CA ARG A 51 -1.85 -5.40 -3.81
C ARG A 51 -1.64 -4.51 -5.04
N GLU A 52 -2.62 -4.45 -5.95
CA GLU A 52 -2.56 -3.60 -7.15
C GLU A 52 -2.32 -2.12 -6.78
N VAL A 53 -3.05 -1.60 -5.78
CA VAL A 53 -2.87 -0.22 -5.32
C VAL A 53 -1.48 0.01 -4.70
N ILE A 54 -0.89 -0.99 -4.04
CA ILE A 54 0.48 -0.89 -3.51
C ILE A 54 1.49 -0.87 -4.67
N GLU A 55 1.35 -1.77 -5.64
CA GLU A 55 2.24 -1.83 -6.81
C GLU A 55 2.23 -0.51 -7.59
N GLU A 56 1.06 0.12 -7.76
CA GLU A 56 0.94 1.46 -8.34
C GLU A 56 1.61 2.53 -7.47
N ALA A 57 1.41 2.47 -6.15
CA ALA A 57 1.95 3.44 -5.23
C ALA A 57 3.49 3.39 -5.19
N LEU A 58 4.08 2.20 -5.19
CA LEU A 58 5.53 1.98 -5.19
C LEU A 58 6.22 2.56 -6.42
N GLN A 59 5.52 2.68 -7.56
CA GLN A 59 6.06 3.35 -8.76
C GLN A 59 6.21 4.86 -8.55
N THR A 60 5.43 5.46 -7.65
CA THR A 60 5.41 6.91 -7.42
C THR A 60 6.20 7.35 -6.21
N ASP A 61 6.27 6.50 -5.17
CA ASP A 61 7.04 6.77 -3.97
C ASP A 61 7.53 5.46 -3.34
N PRO A 62 8.84 5.16 -3.41
CA PRO A 62 9.42 3.95 -2.82
C PRO A 62 9.44 3.97 -1.29
N ARG A 63 8.92 5.04 -0.65
CA ARG A 63 8.79 5.18 0.81
C ARG A 63 7.42 4.76 1.33
N ILE A 64 6.54 4.26 0.46
CA ILE A 64 5.22 3.78 0.85
C ILE A 64 5.39 2.38 1.46
N GLY A 65 5.59 2.37 2.77
CA GLY A 65 5.71 1.17 3.56
C GLY A 65 5.54 1.51 5.03
N ALA A 66 4.77 0.69 5.74
CA ALA A 66 4.58 0.72 7.18
C ALA A 66 3.82 1.94 7.76
N SER A 67 2.49 1.92 7.65
CA SER A 67 1.63 2.46 8.70
C SER A 67 0.88 1.30 9.34
N LEU A 68 1.22 1.00 10.60
CA LEU A 68 0.68 -0.14 11.34
C LEU A 68 -0.27 0.36 12.43
N GLY A 69 -1.53 -0.04 12.32
CA GLY A 69 -2.55 0.13 13.36
C GLY A 69 -3.55 -1.01 13.26
N CYS A 70 -3.88 -1.65 14.37
CA CYS A 70 -4.68 -2.89 14.35
C CYS A 70 -6.20 -2.67 14.39
N ASP A 71 -6.64 -1.43 14.62
CA ASP A 71 -8.06 -1.04 14.73
C ASP A 71 -8.45 0.10 13.77
N GLY A 72 -7.52 0.52 12.91
CA GLY A 72 -7.72 1.63 11.96
C GLY A 72 -7.81 3.02 12.60
N SER A 73 -7.60 3.18 13.91
CA SER A 73 -7.67 4.47 14.60
C SER A 73 -6.61 5.46 14.14
N ILE A 74 -5.43 4.97 13.74
CA ILE A 74 -4.36 5.77 13.12
C ILE A 74 -4.80 6.52 11.85
N LEU A 75 -5.86 6.03 11.19
CA LEU A 75 -6.37 6.61 9.96
C LEU A 75 -7.35 7.77 10.20
N LEU A 76 -7.90 7.92 11.41
CA LEU A 76 -8.88 8.97 11.72
C LEU A 76 -8.27 10.37 11.67
N ASP A 77 -8.99 11.32 11.09
CA ASP A 77 -8.66 12.74 11.12
C ASP A 77 -9.14 13.42 12.41
N ASN A 78 -8.62 14.61 12.68
CA ASN A 78 -9.07 15.40 13.81
C ASN A 78 -10.52 15.87 13.62
N THR A 79 -11.26 15.84 14.71
CA THR A 79 -12.58 16.48 14.83
C THR A 79 -12.69 17.17 16.18
N ASP A 80 -13.82 17.82 16.46
CA ASP A 80 -14.10 18.38 17.79
C ASP A 80 -14.07 17.32 18.92
N THR A 81 -14.24 16.04 18.58
CA THR A 81 -14.31 14.92 19.54
C THR A 81 -13.20 13.89 19.37
N ILE A 82 -12.43 13.92 18.28
CA ILE A 82 -11.36 12.97 17.97
C ILE A 82 -10.01 13.68 17.95
N GLN A 83 -9.10 13.23 18.81
CA GLN A 83 -7.69 13.59 18.74
C GLN A 83 -6.92 12.54 17.94
N SER A 84 -6.73 12.82 16.65
CA SER A 84 -6.07 11.94 15.71
C SER A 84 -4.66 11.54 16.14
N GLU A 85 -4.33 10.27 15.94
CA GLU A 85 -2.99 9.71 16.09
C GLU A 85 -2.03 10.11 14.97
N LYS A 86 -2.53 10.59 13.82
CA LYS A 86 -1.69 11.15 12.74
C LYS A 86 -0.81 12.31 13.24
N GLU A 87 -1.34 13.05 14.21
CA GLU A 87 -0.67 14.20 14.85
C GLU A 87 0.17 13.82 16.09
N ALA A 88 0.27 12.52 16.43
CA ALA A 88 1.18 12.08 17.48
C ALA A 88 2.64 12.34 17.08
N LEU A 89 3.53 12.57 18.04
CA LEU A 89 4.93 12.94 17.82
C LEU A 89 5.68 11.95 16.91
N ALA A 90 5.39 10.65 17.06
CA ALA A 90 6.02 9.60 16.24
C ALA A 90 5.44 9.50 14.82
N ASN A 91 4.21 9.97 14.61
CA ASN A 91 3.47 9.83 13.34
C ASN A 91 3.49 11.11 12.52
N ASN A 92 3.49 12.28 13.15
CA ASN A 92 3.36 13.57 12.49
C ASN A 92 4.54 13.83 11.54
N ASN A 93 4.25 14.00 10.25
CA ASN A 93 5.23 14.09 9.17
C ASN A 93 6.17 12.87 9.03
N SER A 94 5.80 11.74 9.65
CA SER A 94 6.57 10.49 9.69
C SER A 94 5.79 9.34 9.04
N ALA A 95 4.61 9.00 9.59
CA ALA A 95 3.67 8.04 9.01
C ALA A 95 3.11 8.60 7.68
N ARG A 96 3.06 7.76 6.65
CA ARG A 96 2.66 8.13 5.28
C ARG A 96 1.79 7.03 4.68
N GLY A 97 1.32 7.26 3.46
CA GLY A 97 0.50 6.30 2.72
C GLY A 97 -0.98 6.33 3.10
N PHE A 98 -1.44 7.33 3.85
CA PHE A 98 -2.86 7.51 4.15
C PHE A 98 -3.70 7.63 2.88
N ASP A 99 -3.21 8.40 1.89
CA ASP A 99 -3.83 8.53 0.58
C ASP A 99 -3.87 7.20 -0.20
N VAL A 100 -2.87 6.33 0.00
CA VAL A 100 -2.82 5.00 -0.60
C VAL A 100 -3.89 4.12 0.01
N VAL A 101 -4.04 4.15 1.34
CA VAL A 101 -5.11 3.45 2.06
C VAL A 101 -6.48 3.96 1.63
N ASP A 102 -6.64 5.27 1.43
CA ASP A 102 -7.90 5.85 0.93
C ASP A 102 -8.22 5.39 -0.49
N ARG A 103 -7.22 5.26 -1.37
CA ARG A 103 -7.40 4.65 -2.71
C ARG A 103 -7.79 3.18 -2.64
N MET A 104 -7.13 2.39 -1.78
CA MET A 104 -7.52 0.99 -1.54
C MET A 104 -8.97 0.92 -1.10
N LYS A 105 -9.36 1.78 -0.15
CA LYS A 105 -10.73 1.84 0.36
C LYS A 105 -11.72 2.20 -0.74
N ALA A 106 -11.45 3.22 -1.56
CA ALA A 106 -12.33 3.61 -2.64
C ALA A 106 -12.55 2.49 -3.68
N ARG A 107 -11.49 1.76 -4.05
CA ARG A 107 -11.62 0.59 -4.94
C ARG A 107 -12.42 -0.54 -4.31
N LEU A 108 -12.18 -0.82 -3.02
CA LEU A 108 -12.91 -1.83 -2.28
C LEU A 108 -14.39 -1.46 -2.12
N GLU A 109 -14.73 -0.20 -1.86
CA GLU A 109 -16.12 0.26 -1.78
C GLU A 109 -16.84 0.19 -3.14
N THR A 110 -16.11 0.35 -4.25
CA THR A 110 -16.67 0.14 -5.59
C THR A 110 -16.93 -1.34 -5.87
N ALA A 111 -16.03 -2.23 -5.42
CA ALA A 111 -16.11 -3.67 -5.68
C ALA A 111 -17.09 -4.40 -4.74
N CYS A 112 -17.08 -4.03 -3.46
CA CYS A 112 -17.83 -4.65 -2.38
C CYS A 112 -18.23 -3.61 -1.32
N PRO A 113 -19.28 -2.80 -1.59
CA PRO A 113 -19.69 -1.70 -0.72
C PRO A 113 -19.89 -2.12 0.73
N ALA A 114 -19.45 -1.26 1.66
CA ALA A 114 -19.60 -1.37 3.10
C ALA A 114 -19.15 -2.72 3.71
N THR A 115 -18.21 -3.41 3.06
CA THR A 115 -17.83 -4.79 3.43
C THR A 115 -16.51 -4.85 4.19
N VAL A 116 -15.47 -4.15 3.71
CA VAL A 116 -14.08 -4.32 4.19
C VAL A 116 -13.70 -3.19 5.13
N SER A 117 -13.24 -3.51 6.35
CA SER A 117 -12.80 -2.49 7.31
C SER A 117 -11.44 -1.89 6.93
N CYS A 118 -11.21 -0.63 7.29
CA CYS A 118 -9.92 0.01 7.12
C CYS A 118 -8.83 -0.64 7.99
N ALA A 119 -9.20 -1.18 9.15
CA ALA A 119 -8.33 -1.98 10.00
C ALA A 119 -7.82 -3.24 9.26
N ASP A 120 -8.69 -3.96 8.55
CA ASP A 120 -8.24 -5.11 7.74
C ASP A 120 -7.41 -4.68 6.54
N ILE A 121 -7.74 -3.53 5.89
CA ILE A 121 -6.91 -2.95 4.83
C ILE A 121 -5.46 -2.75 5.31
N LEU A 122 -5.25 -2.18 6.50
CA LEU A 122 -3.89 -2.00 7.05
C LEU A 122 -3.13 -3.31 7.23
N THR A 123 -3.80 -4.37 7.71
CA THR A 123 -3.14 -5.67 7.92
C THR A 123 -2.76 -6.36 6.61
N ILE A 124 -3.65 -6.31 5.62
CA ILE A 124 -3.38 -6.87 4.29
C ILE A 124 -2.30 -6.06 3.59
N ALA A 125 -2.40 -4.73 3.62
CA ALA A 125 -1.43 -3.85 2.99
C ALA A 125 -0.03 -4.03 3.58
N SER A 126 0.08 -4.23 4.90
CA SER A 126 1.37 -4.48 5.56
C SER A 126 2.01 -5.79 5.10
N GLN A 127 1.21 -6.85 4.99
CA GLN A 127 1.69 -8.15 4.51
C GLN A 127 2.08 -8.13 3.04
N GLU A 128 1.28 -7.48 2.19
CA GLU A 128 1.58 -7.32 0.78
C GLU A 128 2.82 -6.46 0.55
N SER A 129 3.01 -5.39 1.34
CA SER A 129 4.22 -4.55 1.26
C SER A 129 5.49 -5.33 1.57
N VAL A 130 5.47 -6.18 2.61
CA VAL A 130 6.62 -7.04 2.93
C VAL A 130 6.87 -8.08 1.84
N SER A 131 5.81 -8.71 1.32
CA SER A 131 5.89 -9.67 0.23
C SER A 131 6.49 -9.06 -1.05
N LEU A 132 6.04 -7.86 -1.42
CA LEU A 132 6.53 -7.10 -2.58
C LEU A 132 8.00 -6.68 -2.43
N ALA A 133 8.46 -6.43 -1.19
CA ALA A 133 9.86 -6.16 -0.89
C ALA A 133 10.75 -7.43 -0.85
N GLY A 134 10.21 -8.61 -1.18
CA GLY A 134 10.93 -9.88 -1.19
C GLY A 134 10.97 -10.61 0.17
N GLY A 135 10.20 -10.12 1.15
CA GLY A 135 10.12 -10.67 2.49
C GLY A 135 9.14 -11.85 2.62
N PRO A 136 8.95 -12.37 3.84
CA PRO A 136 8.02 -13.46 4.06
C PRO A 136 6.56 -13.00 3.93
N SER A 137 5.69 -13.91 3.51
CA SER A 137 4.25 -13.72 3.55
C SER A 137 3.63 -14.49 4.73
N TRP A 138 2.48 -14.03 5.20
CA TRP A 138 1.70 -14.70 6.23
C TRP A 138 0.21 -14.55 5.98
N THR A 139 -0.57 -15.42 6.61
CA THR A 139 -2.03 -15.34 6.53
C THR A 139 -2.56 -14.40 7.60
N ASN A 140 -3.23 -13.33 7.19
CA ASN A 140 -3.93 -12.43 8.10
C ASN A 140 -5.23 -13.08 8.60
N LEU A 141 -5.52 -12.95 9.90
CA LEU A 141 -6.85 -13.21 10.44
C LEU A 141 -7.70 -11.96 10.23
N LEU A 142 -8.78 -12.04 9.44
CA LEU A 142 -9.58 -10.89 9.00
C LEU A 142 -10.96 -10.85 9.67
N GLY A 143 -11.66 -9.73 9.56
CA GLY A 143 -12.96 -9.49 10.20
C GLY A 143 -12.92 -8.39 11.27
N ARG A 144 -11.88 -7.56 11.27
CA ARG A 144 -11.75 -6.43 12.19
C ARG A 144 -12.86 -5.40 11.93
N ARG A 145 -13.17 -4.65 12.97
CA ARG A 145 -13.98 -3.43 12.92
C ARG A 145 -13.10 -2.23 13.15
N ASP A 146 -13.43 -1.15 12.47
CA ASP A 146 -12.78 0.13 12.62
C ASP A 146 -13.15 0.79 13.95
N SER A 147 -12.16 1.36 14.62
CA SER A 147 -12.35 2.15 15.82
C SER A 147 -13.16 3.42 15.53
N LEU A 148 -14.00 3.78 16.50
CA LEU A 148 -14.81 5.00 16.49
C LEU A 148 -14.07 6.20 17.10
N THR A 149 -12.81 6.01 17.54
CA THR A 149 -11.99 7.06 18.15
C THR A 149 -10.50 6.78 17.97
N ALA A 150 -9.67 7.79 18.21
CA ALA A 150 -8.22 7.71 18.16
C ALA A 150 -7.61 8.16 19.50
N ASN A 151 -6.37 7.74 19.79
CA ASN A 151 -5.73 8.08 21.04
C ASN A 151 -4.30 8.62 20.87
N ARG A 152 -4.20 9.91 20.50
CA ARG A 152 -2.91 10.62 20.41
C ARG A 152 -2.05 10.51 21.66
N THR A 153 -2.66 10.59 22.85
CA THR A 153 -1.92 10.52 24.12
C THR A 153 -1.25 9.15 24.28
N ALA A 154 -1.98 8.07 24.00
CA ALA A 154 -1.43 6.72 24.02
C ALA A 154 -0.35 6.54 22.94
N ALA A 155 -0.57 7.03 21.72
CA ALA A 155 0.45 6.98 20.67
C ALA A 155 1.77 7.67 21.10
N ASN A 156 1.68 8.87 21.70
CA ASN A 156 2.84 9.57 22.26
C ASN A 156 3.50 8.83 23.43
N ALA A 157 2.69 8.13 24.23
CA ALA A 157 3.15 7.46 25.43
C ALA A 157 3.81 6.11 25.14
N PHE A 158 3.30 5.34 24.18
CA PHE A 158 3.62 3.91 24.04
C PHE A 158 4.42 3.55 22.79
N ILE A 159 4.38 4.36 21.71
CA ILE A 159 5.18 4.08 20.51
C ILE A 159 6.68 4.15 20.86
N PRO A 160 7.48 3.10 20.53
CA PRO A 160 8.92 3.13 20.70
C PRO A 160 9.58 4.29 19.95
N GLY A 161 10.47 5.01 20.63
CA GLY A 161 11.22 6.13 20.06
C GLY A 161 12.58 5.70 19.50
N PRO A 162 13.17 6.48 18.57
CA PRO A 162 14.46 6.16 17.92
C PRO A 162 15.67 6.22 18.87
N THR A 163 15.48 6.76 20.07
CA THR A 163 16.51 6.89 21.12
C THR A 163 16.18 6.07 22.38
N ASP A 164 15.24 5.13 22.28
CA ASP A 164 14.87 4.30 23.43
C ASP A 164 15.99 3.30 23.73
N THR A 165 16.30 3.14 25.02
CA THR A 165 17.26 2.13 25.49
C THR A 165 16.63 0.74 25.48
N LEU A 166 17.43 -0.32 25.47
CA LEU A 166 16.92 -1.70 25.46
C LEU A 166 15.90 -1.98 26.60
N PRO A 167 16.11 -1.57 27.86
CA PRO A 167 15.09 -1.77 28.90
C PRO A 167 13.78 -1.04 28.60
N ARG A 168 13.83 0.14 28.00
CA ARG A 168 12.62 0.90 27.62
C ARG A 168 11.89 0.21 26.48
N LEU A 169 12.61 -0.29 25.47
CA LEU A 169 12.05 -1.07 24.37
C LEU A 169 11.32 -2.31 24.89
N LYS A 170 11.97 -3.10 25.74
CA LYS A 170 11.36 -4.29 26.37
C LYS A 170 10.08 -3.97 27.12
N THR A 171 10.09 -2.92 27.94
CA THR A 171 8.90 -2.48 28.68
C THR A 171 7.76 -2.13 27.73
N ARG A 172 8.02 -1.36 26.67
CA ARG A 172 6.98 -0.94 25.71
C ARG A 172 6.34 -2.12 24.97
N PHE A 173 7.15 -3.08 24.54
CA PHE A 173 6.64 -4.29 23.89
C PHE A 173 5.80 -5.12 24.88
N THR A 174 6.27 -5.25 26.12
CA THR A 174 5.53 -5.94 27.20
C THR A 174 4.19 -5.25 27.50
N ASP A 175 4.16 -3.91 27.55
CA ASP A 175 2.96 -3.12 27.86
C ASP A 175 1.82 -3.34 26.86
N VAL A 176 2.14 -3.69 25.61
CA VAL A 176 1.16 -4.03 24.56
C VAL A 176 0.93 -5.53 24.40
N GLY A 177 1.54 -6.37 25.26
CA GLY A 177 1.36 -7.82 25.25
C GLY A 177 2.35 -8.61 24.38
N LEU A 178 3.40 -7.96 23.86
CA LEU A 178 4.52 -8.58 23.14
C LEU A 178 5.66 -8.85 24.13
N ASN A 179 5.54 -9.93 24.90
CA ASN A 179 6.39 -10.17 26.07
C ASN A 179 7.72 -10.89 25.79
N GLY A 180 8.01 -11.21 24.52
CA GLY A 180 9.22 -11.97 24.14
C GLY A 180 10.31 -11.08 23.56
N ASP A 181 11.56 -11.30 23.95
CA ASP A 181 12.73 -10.67 23.32
C ASP A 181 12.79 -10.96 21.81
N VAL A 182 12.27 -12.13 21.39
CA VAL A 182 12.11 -12.48 19.99
C VAL A 182 11.12 -11.56 19.28
N ASP A 183 10.02 -11.15 19.92
CA ASP A 183 9.08 -10.19 19.32
C ASP A 183 9.72 -8.83 19.11
N LEU A 184 10.47 -8.36 20.11
CA LEU A 184 11.24 -7.13 20.01
C LEU A 184 12.23 -7.18 18.83
N VAL A 185 13.12 -8.17 18.83
CA VAL A 185 14.18 -8.26 17.81
C VAL A 185 13.61 -8.53 16.41
N ALA A 186 12.62 -9.42 16.29
CA ALA A 186 12.02 -9.74 15.00
C ALA A 186 11.28 -8.52 14.43
N LEU A 187 10.40 -7.86 15.19
CA LEU A 187 9.64 -6.71 14.67
C LEU A 187 10.54 -5.50 14.36
N SER A 188 11.61 -5.28 15.13
CA SER A 188 12.64 -4.30 14.78
C SER A 188 13.33 -4.61 13.45
N GLY A 189 13.39 -5.89 13.05
CA GLY A 189 13.90 -6.31 11.74
C GLY A 189 13.14 -5.74 10.55
N ALA A 190 11.93 -5.18 10.73
CA ALA A 190 11.24 -4.43 9.67
C ALA A 190 12.06 -3.22 9.17
N HIS A 191 13.00 -2.72 9.97
CA HIS A 191 13.94 -1.67 9.56
C HIS A 191 14.97 -2.13 8.51
N THR A 192 14.91 -3.37 8.03
CA THR A 192 15.68 -3.83 6.85
C THR A 192 15.34 -3.07 5.56
N PHE A 193 14.19 -2.40 5.49
CA PHE A 193 13.83 -1.54 4.36
C PHE A 193 13.30 -0.19 4.85
N GLY A 194 13.43 0.84 4.02
CA GLY A 194 12.94 2.17 4.32
C GLY A 194 14.00 3.16 4.84
N ARG A 195 13.53 4.33 5.27
CA ARG A 195 14.38 5.49 5.57
C ARG A 195 13.92 6.24 6.81
N ALA A 196 14.86 6.80 7.56
CA ALA A 196 14.59 7.72 8.66
C ALA A 196 15.08 9.14 8.33
N GLN A 197 14.41 10.13 8.91
CA GLN A 197 14.82 11.53 8.77
C GLN A 197 15.97 11.86 9.73
N CYS A 198 16.95 12.65 9.30
CA CYS A 198 18.10 13.08 10.11
C CYS A 198 17.69 13.58 11.51
N ARG A 199 16.56 14.30 11.62
CA ARG A 199 16.05 14.81 12.91
C ARG A 199 15.87 13.74 13.98
N THR A 200 15.66 12.48 13.59
CA THR A 200 15.39 11.36 14.50
C THR A 200 16.66 10.77 15.12
N PHE A 201 17.84 10.98 14.51
CA PHE A 201 19.10 10.39 14.98
C PHE A 201 20.28 11.39 15.02
N VAL A 202 20.11 12.66 14.65
CA VAL A 202 21.21 13.65 14.65
C VAL A 202 21.87 13.83 16.01
N ASN A 203 21.10 13.68 17.11
CA ASN A 203 21.68 13.71 18.46
C ASN A 203 22.67 12.56 18.68
N ARG A 204 22.44 11.39 18.08
CA ARG A 204 23.35 10.25 18.14
C ARG A 204 24.70 10.56 17.47
N LEU A 205 24.72 11.43 16.46
CA LEU A 205 25.94 11.76 15.70
C LEU A 205 26.81 12.83 16.38
N TYR A 206 26.26 13.66 17.25
CA TYR A 206 26.94 14.86 17.75
C TYR A 206 26.83 15.11 19.26
N ASN A 207 25.79 14.58 19.93
CA ASN A 207 25.52 14.88 21.33
C ASN A 207 24.81 13.69 22.01
N PHE A 208 25.38 12.51 21.84
CA PHE A 208 24.81 11.27 22.37
C PHE A 208 24.70 11.37 23.89
N SER A 209 23.50 11.16 24.41
CA SER A 209 23.20 11.27 25.85
C SER A 209 23.66 12.58 26.50
N GLY A 210 23.71 13.69 25.75
CA GLY A 210 24.09 15.00 26.28
C GLY A 210 25.60 15.19 26.53
N THR A 211 26.43 14.29 26.01
CA THR A 211 27.89 14.30 26.23
C THR A 211 28.66 15.31 25.38
N GLY A 212 28.02 15.89 24.36
CA GLY A 212 28.66 16.67 23.30
C GLY A 212 29.56 15.84 22.38
N GLN A 213 29.44 14.51 22.42
CA GLN A 213 30.19 13.57 21.59
C GLN A 213 29.25 12.62 20.83
N PRO A 214 29.71 12.01 19.72
CA PRO A 214 28.97 10.94 19.05
C PRO A 214 28.76 9.71 19.94
N ASP A 215 27.78 8.89 19.58
CA ASP A 215 27.54 7.58 20.20
C ASP A 215 28.79 6.69 20.07
N PRO A 216 29.35 6.20 21.19
CA PRO A 216 30.57 5.38 21.15
C PRO A 216 30.35 4.00 20.52
N THR A 217 29.10 3.56 20.35
CA THR A 217 28.73 2.29 19.70
C THR A 217 28.45 2.44 18.20
N LEU A 218 28.68 3.62 17.63
CA LEU A 218 28.51 3.88 16.20
C LEU A 218 29.85 3.76 15.48
N ASN A 219 29.90 2.90 14.48
CA ASN A 219 31.07 2.69 13.63
C ASN A 219 31.62 4.02 13.10
N SER A 220 32.91 4.28 13.33
CA SER A 220 33.52 5.58 13.01
C SER A 220 33.50 5.96 11.52
N THR A 221 33.56 5.00 10.62
CA THR A 221 33.46 5.26 9.16
C THR A 221 32.02 5.60 8.79
N TYR A 222 31.07 4.84 9.33
CA TYR A 222 29.65 5.10 9.10
C TYR A 222 29.20 6.42 9.71
N LEU A 223 29.70 6.77 10.90
CA LEU A 223 29.52 8.08 11.52
C LEU A 223 29.94 9.20 10.56
N ALA A 224 31.11 9.10 9.93
CA ALA A 224 31.58 10.12 8.99
C ALA A 224 30.62 10.26 7.79
N THR A 225 30.12 9.14 7.25
CA THR A 225 29.09 9.13 6.20
C THR A 225 27.80 9.83 6.66
N LEU A 226 27.30 9.48 7.84
CA LEU A 226 26.08 10.05 8.40
C LEU A 226 26.23 11.54 8.73
N GLN A 227 27.38 11.99 9.22
CA GLN A 227 27.64 13.40 9.50
C GLN A 227 27.74 14.24 8.21
N ALA A 228 28.22 13.66 7.11
CA ALA A 228 28.20 14.31 5.81
C ALA A 228 26.77 14.46 5.27
N LEU A 229 25.93 13.44 5.46
CA LEU A 229 24.52 13.45 5.04
C LEU A 229 23.64 14.34 5.94
N CYS A 230 23.89 14.30 7.25
CA CYS A 230 23.14 14.99 8.29
C CYS A 230 24.05 15.93 9.11
N PRO A 231 24.54 17.06 8.55
CA PRO A 231 25.37 18.00 9.29
C PRO A 231 24.72 18.52 10.58
N ASN A 232 25.52 18.87 11.59
CA ASN A 232 25.00 19.47 12.83
C ASN A 232 24.31 20.82 12.53
N GLY A 233 23.03 20.93 12.88
CA GLY A 233 22.20 22.08 12.50
C GLY A 233 21.78 22.10 11.02
N GLY A 234 21.99 21.01 10.28
CA GLY A 234 21.57 20.84 8.89
C GLY A 234 20.07 20.57 8.72
N ASN A 235 19.67 20.26 7.49
CA ASN A 235 18.27 19.98 7.17
C ASN A 235 17.81 18.65 7.78
N GLY A 236 17.03 18.71 8.86
CA GLY A 236 16.52 17.54 9.58
C GLY A 236 15.53 16.67 8.80
N SER A 237 15.05 17.08 7.63
CA SER A 237 14.16 16.30 6.76
C SER A 237 14.90 15.41 5.75
N VAL A 238 16.22 15.54 5.64
CA VAL A 238 17.04 14.65 4.80
C VAL A 238 16.88 13.21 5.28
N LEU A 239 16.81 12.27 4.33
CA LEU A 239 16.57 10.86 4.58
C LEU A 239 17.89 10.08 4.57
N ALA A 240 18.05 9.20 5.55
CA ALA A 240 19.07 8.16 5.57
C ALA A 240 18.40 6.79 5.54
N ASN A 241 19.03 5.82 4.86
CA ASN A 241 18.53 4.46 4.81
C ASN A 241 18.65 3.78 6.18
N LEU A 242 17.58 3.11 6.61
CA LEU A 242 17.59 2.31 7.84
C LEU A 242 18.54 1.12 7.70
N ASP A 243 18.54 0.51 6.52
CA ASP A 243 19.54 -0.46 6.08
C ASP A 243 20.50 0.19 5.04
N PRO A 244 21.76 0.49 5.39
CA PRO A 244 22.71 1.09 4.45
C PRO A 244 23.13 0.15 3.31
N THR A 245 22.88 -1.15 3.41
CA THR A 245 23.34 -2.19 2.47
C THR A 245 22.26 -2.70 1.53
N ALA A 246 21.00 -2.74 1.98
CA ALA A 246 19.86 -3.24 1.22
C ALA A 246 18.57 -2.42 1.49
N PRO A 247 18.56 -1.10 1.20
CA PRO A 247 17.53 -0.17 1.66
C PRO A 247 16.10 -0.40 1.12
N ASP A 248 15.97 -1.19 0.06
CA ASP A 248 14.72 -1.46 -0.67
C ASP A 248 14.30 -2.94 -0.65
N GLY A 249 15.10 -3.80 -0.01
CA GLY A 249 14.84 -5.24 0.09
C GLY A 249 14.46 -5.64 1.51
N PHE A 250 13.67 -6.70 1.66
CA PHE A 250 13.41 -7.31 2.95
C PHE A 250 14.31 -8.53 3.13
N ASP A 251 15.40 -8.37 3.88
CA ASP A 251 16.40 -9.42 4.13
C ASP A 251 16.93 -9.35 5.58
N ASN A 252 18.04 -10.03 5.88
CA ASN A 252 18.64 -10.04 7.21
C ASN A 252 19.87 -9.12 7.35
N ASN A 253 20.16 -8.27 6.35
CA ASN A 253 21.29 -7.36 6.38
C ASN A 253 21.18 -6.33 7.51
N TYR A 254 19.95 -5.94 7.88
CA TYR A 254 19.67 -5.16 9.08
C TYR A 254 20.44 -5.68 10.31
N PHE A 255 20.38 -6.99 10.57
CA PHE A 255 21.05 -7.60 11.72
C PHE A 255 22.57 -7.65 11.54
N SER A 256 23.04 -7.91 10.31
CA SER A 256 24.48 -7.85 9.96
C SER A 256 25.05 -6.47 10.25
N ASN A 257 24.31 -5.40 9.94
CA ASN A 257 24.70 -4.01 10.22
C ASN A 257 24.84 -3.76 11.72
N LEU A 258 23.95 -4.31 12.56
CA LEU A 258 24.04 -4.15 14.02
C LEU A 258 25.34 -4.77 14.58
N GLU A 259 25.75 -5.93 14.06
CA GLU A 259 26.99 -6.61 14.50
C GLU A 259 28.27 -5.82 14.20
N VAL A 260 28.23 -4.95 13.17
CA VAL A 260 29.35 -4.10 12.77
C VAL A 260 29.15 -2.62 13.17
N GLU A 261 28.27 -2.37 14.14
CA GLU A 261 28.01 -1.04 14.73
C GLU A 261 27.44 -0.02 13.71
N GLN A 262 26.70 -0.51 12.72
CA GLN A 262 26.08 0.26 11.64
C GLN A 262 24.55 0.38 11.75
N GLY A 263 23.95 0.08 12.91
CA GLY A 263 22.55 0.44 13.17
C GLY A 263 22.36 1.95 13.06
N LEU A 264 21.34 2.43 12.34
CA LEU A 264 21.11 3.87 12.15
C LEU A 264 20.59 4.54 13.43
N LEU A 265 19.50 4.00 13.98
CA LEU A 265 18.86 4.52 15.18
C LEU A 265 19.57 3.97 16.42
N GLN A 266 19.55 4.73 17.52
CA GLN A 266 20.08 4.21 18.79
C GLN A 266 19.26 3.00 19.24
N SER A 267 17.93 3.07 19.15
CA SER A 267 17.04 1.96 19.54
C SER A 267 17.36 0.65 18.83
N ASP A 268 17.86 0.71 17.58
CA ASP A 268 18.27 -0.47 16.83
C ASP A 268 19.60 -1.02 17.37
N GLN A 269 20.60 -0.16 17.54
CA GLN A 269 21.93 -0.58 18.01
C GLN A 269 21.90 -1.14 19.44
N GLU A 270 20.95 -0.70 20.27
CA GLU A 270 20.72 -1.23 21.63
C GLU A 270 20.34 -2.73 21.63
N LEU A 271 19.81 -3.27 20.52
CA LEU A 271 19.49 -4.71 20.44
C LEU A 271 20.74 -5.61 20.49
N PHE A 272 21.90 -5.09 20.10
CA PHE A 272 23.16 -5.84 20.04
C PHE A 272 24.23 -5.29 20.99
N SER A 273 24.37 -3.97 21.09
CA SER A 273 25.49 -3.33 21.78
C SER A 273 25.23 -3.03 23.26
N THR A 274 24.02 -3.27 23.79
CA THR A 274 23.78 -3.15 25.24
C THR A 274 24.54 -4.26 25.98
N PRO A 275 25.41 -3.94 26.96
CA PRO A 275 26.19 -4.95 27.66
C PRO A 275 25.32 -5.98 28.40
N GLY A 276 25.53 -7.26 28.10
CA GLY A 276 24.78 -8.36 28.71
C GLY A 276 23.35 -8.54 28.19
N ALA A 277 23.01 -7.93 27.05
CA ALA A 277 21.71 -8.11 26.42
C ALA A 277 21.48 -9.55 25.96
N ASP A 278 20.37 -10.11 26.39
CA ASP A 278 19.78 -11.37 25.92
C ASP A 278 19.28 -11.29 24.47
N THR A 279 19.02 -10.09 23.94
CA THR A 279 18.68 -9.86 22.53
C THR A 279 19.84 -10.09 21.57
N ALA A 280 21.09 -9.93 22.01
CA ALA A 280 22.27 -10.06 21.14
C ALA A 280 22.40 -11.45 20.52
N ALA A 281 22.06 -12.51 21.27
CA ALA A 281 22.05 -13.88 20.76
C ALA A 281 21.00 -14.10 19.66
N ILE A 282 19.86 -13.39 19.74
CA ILE A 282 18.80 -13.45 18.73
C ILE A 282 19.25 -12.72 17.45
N VAL A 283 19.87 -11.53 17.61
CA VAL A 283 20.47 -10.78 16.50
C VAL A 283 21.47 -11.65 15.73
N THR A 284 22.43 -12.27 16.42
CA THR A 284 23.42 -13.16 15.78
C THR A 284 22.78 -14.37 15.08
N ASN A 285 21.73 -14.94 15.66
CA ASN A 285 20.99 -16.02 14.99
C ASN A 285 20.33 -15.53 13.69
N PHE A 286 19.70 -14.36 13.70
CA PHE A 286 19.05 -13.79 12.52
C PHE A 286 20.06 -13.33 11.45
N THR A 287 21.22 -12.80 11.85
CA THR A 287 22.35 -12.52 10.95
C THR A 287 22.82 -13.79 10.22
N ALA A 288 22.96 -14.91 10.93
CA ALA A 288 23.43 -16.17 10.33
C ALA A 288 22.33 -16.92 9.56
N ASN A 289 21.06 -16.65 9.84
CA ASN A 289 19.94 -17.43 9.34
C ASN A 289 18.70 -16.56 9.04
N GLN A 290 18.59 -16.13 7.78
CA GLN A 290 17.44 -15.37 7.29
C GLN A 290 16.11 -16.14 7.43
N THR A 291 16.11 -17.47 7.30
CA THR A 291 14.89 -18.27 7.52
C THR A 291 14.41 -18.15 8.95
N ALA A 292 15.31 -18.21 9.94
CA ALA A 292 14.94 -18.05 11.35
C ALA A 292 14.41 -16.63 11.64
N PHE A 293 14.97 -15.60 11.01
CA PHE A 293 14.43 -14.25 11.05
C PHE A 293 13.02 -14.20 10.49
N PHE A 294 12.81 -14.69 9.27
CA PHE A 294 11.53 -14.63 8.57
C PHE A 294 10.42 -15.39 9.30
N GLU A 295 10.71 -16.60 9.80
CA GLU A 295 9.76 -17.37 10.60
C GLU A 295 9.37 -16.63 11.89
N SER A 296 10.34 -16.05 12.59
CA SER A 296 10.09 -15.26 13.80
C SER A 296 9.29 -14.00 13.49
N PHE A 297 9.66 -13.29 12.42
CA PHE A 297 8.97 -12.09 11.95
C PHE A 297 7.50 -12.36 11.65
N VAL A 298 7.19 -13.43 10.91
CA VAL A 298 5.80 -13.85 10.63
C VAL A 298 5.03 -14.08 11.92
N GLN A 299 5.59 -14.83 12.87
CA GLN A 299 4.91 -15.11 14.14
C GLN A 299 4.69 -13.85 14.97
N SER A 300 5.66 -12.94 14.99
CA SER A 300 5.55 -11.67 15.70
C SER A 300 4.57 -10.70 15.01
N MET A 301 4.52 -10.65 13.68
CA MET A 301 3.54 -9.87 12.93
C MET A 301 2.11 -10.38 13.17
N ILE A 302 1.91 -11.70 13.22
CA ILE A 302 0.61 -12.30 13.57
C ILE A 302 0.22 -11.93 15.01
N ARG A 303 1.15 -11.99 15.98
CA ARG A 303 0.86 -11.57 17.36
C ARG A 303 0.50 -10.09 17.43
N MET A 304 1.32 -9.23 16.84
CA MET A 304 1.14 -7.77 16.83
C MET A 304 -0.17 -7.38 16.12
N GLY A 305 -0.46 -7.93 14.95
CA GLY A 305 -1.67 -7.65 14.16
C GLY A 305 -2.98 -8.10 14.82
N ASN A 306 -2.91 -8.89 15.91
CA ASN A 306 -4.06 -9.38 16.65
C ASN A 306 -4.19 -8.73 18.05
N LEU A 307 -3.39 -7.71 18.36
CA LEU A 307 -3.50 -6.96 19.61
C LEU A 307 -4.75 -6.08 19.63
N SER A 308 -5.55 -6.19 20.69
CA SER A 308 -6.68 -5.29 21.00
C SER A 308 -7.65 -5.04 19.83
N VAL A 309 -7.84 -6.04 18.97
CA VAL A 309 -8.70 -5.96 17.78
C VAL A 309 -10.17 -5.78 18.15
N LEU A 310 -10.86 -4.92 17.41
CA LEU A 310 -12.31 -4.75 17.52
C LEU A 310 -13.02 -5.71 16.55
N THR A 311 -14.08 -6.36 17.01
CA THR A 311 -14.87 -7.31 16.20
C THR A 311 -16.37 -7.13 16.44
N GLY A 312 -17.20 -7.71 15.57
CA GLY A 312 -18.65 -7.71 15.76
C GLY A 312 -19.24 -6.29 15.84
N THR A 313 -19.76 -5.92 17.02
CA THR A 313 -20.37 -4.62 17.31
C THR A 313 -19.45 -3.66 18.08
N GLN A 314 -18.17 -3.98 18.24
CA GLN A 314 -17.21 -3.17 19.01
C GLN A 314 -16.67 -1.96 18.22
N GLY A 315 -16.98 -1.89 16.93
CA GLY A 315 -16.63 -0.81 16.01
C GLY A 315 -17.53 -0.88 14.78
N GLU A 316 -17.10 -0.31 13.67
CA GLU A 316 -17.88 -0.26 12.44
C GLU A 316 -17.09 -0.68 11.19
N ILE A 317 -17.73 -0.66 10.02
CA ILE A 317 -17.05 -0.62 8.73
C ILE A 317 -17.18 0.82 8.24
N ARG A 318 -16.09 1.59 8.30
CA ARG A 318 -16.12 2.97 7.81
C ARG A 318 -16.20 2.99 6.29
N LEU A 319 -16.95 3.92 5.70
CA LEU A 319 -16.98 4.10 4.23
C LEU A 319 -15.77 4.91 3.75
N ASN A 320 -15.24 5.77 4.61
CA ASN A 320 -14.01 6.53 4.43
C ASN A 320 -13.10 6.27 5.63
N CYS A 321 -11.86 5.88 5.37
CA CYS A 321 -10.93 5.50 6.44
C CYS A 321 -10.49 6.65 7.33
N SER A 322 -10.79 7.90 7.00
CA SER A 322 -10.43 9.05 7.80
C SER A 322 -11.53 9.58 8.72
N VAL A 323 -12.77 9.11 8.56
CA VAL A 323 -13.91 9.62 9.34
C VAL A 323 -14.83 8.50 9.83
N VAL A 324 -15.33 8.65 11.06
CA VAL A 324 -16.40 7.81 11.61
C VAL A 324 -17.67 8.04 10.80
N ASN A 325 -18.43 6.97 10.51
CA ASN A 325 -19.69 7.15 9.78
C ASN A 325 -20.64 8.03 10.60
N PRO A 326 -21.47 8.88 9.97
CA PRO A 326 -22.48 9.62 10.70
C PRO A 326 -23.37 8.65 11.48
N ALA A 327 -23.62 8.95 12.75
CA ALA A 327 -24.58 8.17 13.53
C ALA A 327 -25.88 8.11 12.73
N SER A 328 -26.31 6.90 12.37
CA SER A 328 -27.63 6.71 11.77
C SER A 328 -28.59 7.35 12.75
N SER A 329 -29.17 8.50 12.38
CA SER A 329 -30.23 9.07 13.19
C SER A 329 -31.25 7.95 13.28
N SER A 330 -31.50 7.50 14.51
CA SER A 330 -32.68 6.74 14.82
C SER A 330 -33.84 7.69 14.51
N VAL A 331 -34.21 7.78 13.23
CA VAL A 331 -35.53 8.19 12.82
C VAL A 331 -36.42 7.25 13.63
N HIS A 332 -37.18 7.84 14.54
CA HIS A 332 -38.27 7.15 15.20
C HIS A 332 -39.15 6.58 14.10
N ASP A 333 -38.90 5.33 13.73
CA ASP A 333 -39.67 4.58 12.75
C ASP A 333 -40.96 4.13 13.45
N GLN A 334 -41.88 5.08 13.58
CA GLN A 334 -43.29 4.78 13.85
C GLN A 334 -44.20 5.23 12.71
N ASP A 335 -43.69 5.94 11.70
CA ASP A 335 -44.48 6.39 10.54
C ASP A 335 -44.06 5.75 9.20
N GLY A 336 -42.99 4.94 9.15
CA GLY A 336 -42.48 4.31 7.93
C GLY A 336 -43.19 3.02 7.50
N TYR A 337 -43.84 2.31 8.44
CA TYR A 337 -44.46 1.00 8.14
C TYR A 337 -45.78 1.12 7.36
N LEU A 338 -46.48 2.26 7.45
CA LEU A 338 -47.74 2.49 6.73
C LEU A 338 -47.54 3.09 5.32
N LEU A 339 -46.43 3.82 5.11
CA LEU A 339 -46.11 4.39 3.79
C LEU A 339 -45.52 3.35 2.83
N ALA A 340 -44.74 2.39 3.33
CA ALA A 340 -44.15 1.33 2.52
C ALA A 340 -45.19 0.38 1.89
N VAL A 341 -46.31 0.14 2.57
CA VAL A 341 -47.42 -0.68 2.04
C VAL A 341 -48.27 0.11 1.03
N ALA A 342 -48.35 1.44 1.15
CA ALA A 342 -49.09 2.29 0.23
C ALA A 342 -48.31 2.57 -1.09
N LEU A 343 -46.98 2.75 -1.02
CA LEU A 343 -46.15 2.99 -2.21
C LEU A 343 -45.94 1.74 -3.08
N CYS A 344 -46.07 0.54 -2.51
CA CYS A 344 -46.00 -0.72 -3.27
C CYS A 344 -47.25 -0.96 -4.14
N CYS A 345 -48.39 -0.33 -3.81
CA CYS A 345 -49.63 -0.45 -4.57
C CYS A 345 -49.85 0.65 -5.63
N ALA A 346 -49.08 1.75 -5.58
CA ALA A 346 -49.27 2.89 -6.49
C ALA A 346 -48.37 2.85 -7.75
N ASN A 347 -47.33 2.01 -7.78
CA ASN A 347 -46.37 1.95 -8.89
C ASN A 347 -46.71 0.90 -9.97
N LEU A 348 -47.95 0.39 -10.02
CA LEU A 348 -48.38 -0.45 -11.14
C LEU A 348 -48.94 0.33 -12.34
N LEU A 349 -49.08 1.66 -12.28
CA LEU A 349 -49.66 2.45 -13.38
C LEU A 349 -49.08 3.87 -13.44
N GLY A 350 -48.00 4.07 -14.19
CA GLY A 350 -47.58 5.42 -14.61
C GLY A 350 -46.08 5.59 -14.78
N GLY A 351 -45.60 5.44 -16.01
CA GLY A 351 -44.22 5.75 -16.37
C GLY A 351 -43.91 7.25 -16.25
N GLY A 352 -42.88 7.56 -15.47
CA GLY A 352 -42.19 8.84 -15.45
C GLY A 352 -40.71 8.58 -15.18
N ALA A 353 -39.85 8.84 -16.15
CA ALA A 353 -38.41 8.67 -16.01
C ALA A 353 -37.84 9.79 -15.12
N LEU A 354 -37.28 9.40 -13.98
CA LEU A 354 -36.29 10.21 -13.27
C LEU A 354 -34.99 10.08 -14.08
N VAL A 355 -34.54 11.17 -14.72
CA VAL A 355 -33.20 11.20 -15.32
C VAL A 355 -32.20 11.37 -14.18
N ASN A 356 -31.68 10.25 -13.68
CA ASN A 356 -30.39 10.26 -13.00
C ASN A 356 -29.33 10.49 -14.07
N GLY A 357 -28.58 11.59 -13.98
CA GLY A 357 -27.43 11.86 -14.84
C GLY A 357 -26.34 10.83 -14.56
N GLN A 358 -26.37 9.71 -15.28
CA GLN A 358 -25.39 8.65 -15.15
C GLN A 358 -24.10 9.10 -15.85
N LEU A 359 -22.98 9.12 -15.14
CA LEU A 359 -21.66 9.31 -15.72
C LEU A 359 -21.39 8.23 -16.78
N SER A 360 -20.73 8.57 -17.88
CA SER A 360 -20.47 7.66 -18.98
C SER A 360 -19.05 7.85 -19.54
N PRO A 361 -18.25 6.78 -19.68
CA PRO A 361 -16.94 6.86 -20.33
C PRO A 361 -16.99 7.36 -21.78
N SER A 362 -18.14 7.20 -22.45
CA SER A 362 -18.40 7.63 -23.83
C SER A 362 -19.12 8.97 -23.93
N PHE A 363 -19.18 9.75 -22.83
CA PHE A 363 -19.97 10.99 -22.77
C PHE A 363 -19.60 12.00 -23.88
N TYR A 364 -18.31 12.06 -24.24
CA TYR A 364 -17.78 12.99 -25.23
C TYR A 364 -17.64 12.43 -26.65
N ASP A 365 -17.95 11.15 -26.89
CA ASP A 365 -17.69 10.48 -28.18
C ASP A 365 -18.30 11.19 -29.39
N ASN A 366 -19.46 11.83 -29.20
CA ASN A 366 -20.17 12.54 -30.28
C ASN A 366 -19.92 14.05 -30.30
N THR A 367 -19.47 14.63 -29.18
CA THR A 367 -19.37 16.09 -29.00
C THR A 367 -17.93 16.58 -29.02
N CYS A 368 -16.98 15.76 -28.56
CA CYS A 368 -15.54 15.98 -28.68
C CYS A 368 -14.81 14.63 -28.88
N PRO A 369 -14.91 14.01 -30.07
CA PRO A 369 -14.42 12.63 -30.32
C PRO A 369 -12.90 12.44 -30.11
N ASN A 370 -12.12 13.53 -30.14
CA ASN A 370 -10.66 13.51 -29.96
C ASN A 370 -10.22 13.94 -28.55
N VAL A 371 -11.12 13.97 -27.56
CA VAL A 371 -10.80 14.48 -26.21
C VAL A 371 -9.61 13.76 -25.57
N SER A 372 -9.60 12.43 -25.59
CA SER A 372 -8.52 11.63 -24.99
C SER A 372 -7.21 11.80 -25.73
N SER A 373 -7.21 11.85 -27.07
CA SER A 373 -5.97 12.01 -27.85
C SER A 373 -5.35 13.40 -27.66
N ILE A 374 -6.16 14.45 -27.63
CA ILE A 374 -5.68 15.83 -27.39
C ILE A 374 -5.06 15.97 -26.00
N ILE A 375 -5.69 15.37 -24.98
CA ILE A 375 -5.17 15.35 -23.61
C ILE A 375 -3.87 14.54 -23.56
N ARG A 376 -3.86 13.33 -24.14
CA ARG A 376 -2.69 12.46 -24.21
C ARG A 376 -1.47 13.15 -24.84
N GLU A 377 -1.63 13.80 -25.99
CA GLU A 377 -0.56 14.54 -26.68
C GLU A 377 0.01 15.69 -25.82
N ALA A 378 -0.85 16.37 -25.05
CA ALA A 378 -0.39 17.43 -24.15
C ALA A 378 0.42 16.86 -22.97
N ILE A 379 0.06 15.68 -22.47
CA ILE A 379 0.81 14.95 -21.43
C ILE A 379 2.14 14.46 -21.98
N GLU A 380 2.15 13.83 -23.16
CA GLU A 380 3.38 13.36 -23.83
C GLU A 380 4.38 14.48 -24.05
N GLU A 381 3.94 15.67 -24.47
CA GLU A 381 4.82 16.82 -24.62
C GLU A 381 5.33 17.34 -23.26
N ALA A 382 4.48 17.35 -22.23
CA ALA A 382 4.91 17.76 -20.89
C ALA A 382 5.91 16.76 -20.28
N LEU A 383 5.75 15.46 -20.56
CA LEU A 383 6.66 14.39 -20.13
C LEU A 383 8.09 14.57 -20.66
N GLN A 384 8.27 15.26 -21.80
CA GLN A 384 9.60 15.57 -22.35
C GLN A 384 10.41 16.51 -21.44
N THR A 385 9.74 17.29 -20.60
CA THR A 385 10.39 18.31 -19.75
C THR A 385 10.19 18.08 -18.26
N ASP A 386 9.09 17.44 -17.84
CA ASP A 386 8.89 16.93 -16.48
C ASP A 386 8.40 15.47 -16.51
N PRO A 387 9.27 14.47 -16.26
CA PRO A 387 8.88 13.05 -16.27
C PRO A 387 7.87 12.70 -15.16
N ARG A 388 7.63 13.58 -14.18
CA ARG A 388 6.69 13.36 -13.08
C ARG A 388 5.30 13.93 -13.38
N ILE A 389 5.09 14.54 -14.55
CA ILE A 389 3.85 15.26 -14.83
C ILE A 389 2.63 14.33 -14.83
N GLY A 390 2.76 13.09 -15.31
CA GLY A 390 1.66 12.12 -15.29
C GLY A 390 1.18 11.83 -13.86
N ALA A 391 2.09 11.54 -12.94
CA ALA A 391 1.77 11.37 -11.52
C ALA A 391 1.23 12.66 -10.88
N SER A 392 1.67 13.82 -11.36
CA SER A 392 1.20 15.11 -10.86
C SER A 392 -0.24 15.41 -11.28
N LEU A 393 -0.64 15.01 -12.48
CA LEU A 393 -2.02 15.15 -12.98
C LEU A 393 -2.98 14.19 -12.28
N VAL A 394 -2.55 12.95 -12.02
CA VAL A 394 -3.29 11.99 -11.17
C VAL A 394 -3.48 12.56 -9.76
N ARG A 395 -2.44 13.18 -9.20
CA ARG A 395 -2.53 13.87 -7.90
C ARG A 395 -3.52 15.05 -7.95
N LEU A 396 -3.55 15.84 -9.01
CA LEU A 396 -4.52 16.94 -9.13
C LEU A 396 -5.96 16.43 -9.14
N HIS A 397 -6.25 15.39 -9.92
CA HIS A 397 -7.59 14.77 -9.94
C HIS A 397 -7.97 14.21 -8.58
N PHE A 398 -7.06 13.50 -7.91
CA PHE A 398 -7.30 12.99 -6.56
C PHE A 398 -7.62 14.12 -5.58
N HIS A 399 -6.83 15.19 -5.58
CA HIS A 399 -7.01 16.29 -4.65
C HIS A 399 -8.27 17.14 -4.94
N ASP A 400 -8.72 17.22 -6.19
CA ASP A 400 -10.01 17.81 -6.58
C ASP A 400 -11.17 16.97 -6.01
N CYS A 401 -11.14 15.67 -6.27
CA CYS A 401 -12.19 14.74 -5.87
C CYS A 401 -12.34 14.58 -4.35
N PHE A 402 -11.26 14.74 -3.58
CA PHE A 402 -11.22 14.38 -2.17
C PHE A 402 -11.84 15.42 -1.23
N VAL A 403 -11.87 16.71 -1.62
CA VAL A 403 -12.35 17.78 -0.74
C VAL A 403 -13.86 17.99 -0.90
N ASN A 404 -14.31 18.36 -2.10
CA ASN A 404 -15.71 18.71 -2.37
C ASN A 404 -16.33 17.96 -3.57
N GLY A 405 -15.62 16.96 -4.12
CA GLY A 405 -16.04 16.18 -5.28
C GLY A 405 -15.29 16.59 -6.55
N CYS A 406 -15.30 15.72 -7.57
CA CYS A 406 -14.56 15.92 -8.81
C CYS A 406 -15.20 17.00 -9.69
N ASP A 407 -15.16 18.26 -9.27
CA ASP A 407 -15.85 19.39 -9.90
C ASP A 407 -14.90 20.44 -10.52
N GLY A 408 -13.58 20.21 -10.43
CA GLY A 408 -12.55 21.10 -10.94
C GLY A 408 -12.27 22.30 -10.04
N SER A 409 -12.83 22.35 -8.83
CA SER A 409 -12.61 23.44 -7.87
C SER A 409 -11.14 23.59 -7.45
N ILE A 410 -10.33 22.53 -7.52
CA ILE A 410 -8.88 22.62 -7.31
C ILE A 410 -8.19 23.51 -8.35
N LEU A 411 -8.83 23.80 -9.48
CA LEU A 411 -8.26 24.60 -10.57
C LEU A 411 -8.58 26.10 -10.45
N LEU A 412 -9.36 26.52 -9.45
CA LEU A 412 -9.69 27.93 -9.25
C LEU A 412 -8.57 28.69 -8.54
N ASP A 413 -8.31 29.94 -8.90
CA ASP A 413 -7.36 30.82 -8.20
C ASP A 413 -8.07 31.64 -7.10
N ASN A 414 -7.29 32.13 -6.13
CA ASN A 414 -7.81 33.00 -5.08
C ASN A 414 -8.36 34.31 -5.67
N THR A 415 -9.52 34.74 -5.18
CA THR A 415 -10.11 36.05 -5.49
C THR A 415 -10.74 36.64 -4.22
N ASP A 416 -11.24 37.87 -4.29
CA ASP A 416 -11.94 38.53 -3.17
C ASP A 416 -13.14 37.70 -2.64
N THR A 417 -13.66 36.77 -3.45
CA THR A 417 -14.82 35.92 -3.12
C THR A 417 -14.52 34.42 -3.14
N ILE A 418 -13.33 33.99 -3.55
CA ILE A 418 -12.95 32.58 -3.67
C ILE A 418 -11.72 32.34 -2.80
N GLN A 419 -11.86 31.46 -1.80
CA GLN A 419 -10.73 30.79 -1.16
C GLN A 419 -10.43 29.51 -1.94
N SER A 420 -9.33 29.54 -2.67
CA SER A 420 -8.87 28.49 -3.57
C SER A 420 -8.30 27.30 -2.81
N GLU A 421 -8.68 26.10 -3.26
CA GLU A 421 -8.07 24.85 -2.81
C GLU A 421 -6.60 24.74 -3.24
N LYS A 422 -6.14 25.46 -4.28
CA LYS A 422 -4.72 25.47 -4.69
C LYS A 422 -3.80 25.96 -3.59
N GLU A 423 -4.24 26.95 -2.83
CA GLU A 423 -3.45 27.56 -1.76
C GLU A 423 -3.70 26.90 -0.40
N ALA A 424 -4.57 25.87 -0.34
CA ALA A 424 -4.77 25.08 0.87
C ALA A 424 -3.45 24.42 1.31
N LEU A 425 -3.29 24.20 2.62
CA LEU A 425 -2.04 23.70 3.22
C LEU A 425 -1.50 22.42 2.56
N ALA A 426 -2.41 21.52 2.16
CA ALA A 426 -2.06 20.25 1.51
C ALA A 426 -1.59 20.43 0.05
N ASN A 427 -1.94 21.53 -0.61
CA ASN A 427 -1.74 21.76 -2.05
C ASN A 427 -0.68 22.83 -2.34
N ASN A 428 -0.53 23.80 -1.43
CA ASN A 428 0.38 24.92 -1.60
C ASN A 428 1.84 24.44 -1.70
N ASN A 429 2.49 24.72 -2.84
CA ASN A 429 3.83 24.24 -3.21
C ASN A 429 3.99 22.70 -3.28
N SER A 430 2.88 21.95 -3.31
CA SER A 430 2.88 20.48 -3.33
C SER A 430 2.14 19.90 -4.55
N ALA A 431 1.01 20.50 -4.91
CA ALA A 431 0.25 20.21 -6.13
C ALA A 431 0.89 20.94 -7.32
N ARG A 432 0.98 20.28 -8.47
CA ARG A 432 1.69 20.78 -9.67
C ARG A 432 1.07 20.20 -10.93
N GLY A 433 1.34 20.81 -12.08
CA GLY A 433 0.75 20.44 -13.37
C GLY A 433 -0.49 21.26 -13.75
N PHE A 434 -0.78 22.35 -13.02
CA PHE A 434 -1.87 23.28 -13.34
C PHE A 434 -1.70 23.91 -14.73
N ASP A 435 -0.46 24.27 -15.09
CA ASP A 435 -0.08 24.80 -16.40
C ASP A 435 -0.30 23.79 -17.54
N VAL A 436 -0.13 22.50 -17.26
CA VAL A 436 -0.39 21.42 -18.23
C VAL A 436 -1.89 21.20 -18.40
N VAL A 437 -2.68 21.31 -17.33
CA VAL A 437 -4.16 21.32 -17.41
C VAL A 437 -4.66 22.52 -18.23
N ASP A 438 -4.08 23.72 -18.02
CA ASP A 438 -4.42 24.91 -18.82
C ASP A 438 -4.09 24.71 -20.31
N LYS A 439 -2.96 24.06 -20.61
CA LYS A 439 -2.57 23.70 -21.97
C LYS A 439 -3.53 22.71 -22.62
N MET A 440 -3.95 21.67 -21.89
CA MET A 440 -4.99 20.73 -22.36
C MET A 440 -6.29 21.47 -22.65
N LYS A 441 -6.74 22.33 -21.73
CA LYS A 441 -7.96 23.12 -21.88
C LYS A 441 -7.89 24.02 -23.11
N ALA A 442 -6.78 24.73 -23.33
CA ALA A 442 -6.60 25.58 -24.50
C ALA A 442 -6.69 24.81 -25.84
N ARG A 443 -6.12 23.60 -25.90
CA ARG A 443 -6.23 22.72 -27.08
C ARG A 443 -7.66 22.23 -27.29
N LEU A 444 -8.33 21.81 -26.21
CA LEU A 444 -9.73 21.37 -26.27
C LEU A 444 -10.67 22.49 -26.68
N GLU A 445 -10.48 23.72 -26.19
CA GLU A 445 -11.29 24.88 -26.59
C GLU A 445 -11.10 25.26 -28.07
N THR A 446 -9.95 24.92 -28.66
CA THR A 446 -9.71 25.08 -30.10
C THR A 446 -10.43 24.00 -30.92
N ALA A 447 -10.49 22.77 -30.41
CA ALA A 447 -11.04 21.63 -31.12
C ALA A 447 -12.57 21.49 -30.96
N CYS A 448 -13.06 21.71 -29.74
CA CYS A 448 -14.46 21.57 -29.34
C CYS A 448 -14.83 22.66 -28.31
N PRO A 449 -15.09 23.90 -28.77
CA PRO A 449 -15.33 25.04 -27.89
C PRO A 449 -16.44 24.81 -26.87
N ALA A 450 -16.21 25.23 -25.63
CA ALA A 450 -17.13 25.18 -24.50
C ALA A 450 -17.79 23.80 -24.25
N THR A 451 -17.09 22.72 -24.63
CA THR A 451 -17.67 21.37 -24.60
C THR A 451 -17.15 20.52 -23.42
N VAL A 452 -15.85 20.47 -23.20
CA VAL A 452 -15.24 19.59 -22.17
C VAL A 452 -15.01 20.37 -20.87
N SER A 453 -15.52 19.87 -19.75
CA SER A 453 -15.37 20.50 -18.43
C SER A 453 -13.94 20.39 -17.90
N CYS A 454 -13.49 21.32 -17.04
CA CYS A 454 -12.16 21.22 -16.42
C CYS A 454 -12.05 20.04 -15.44
N ALA A 455 -13.17 19.64 -14.82
CA ALA A 455 -13.26 18.44 -13.99
C ALA A 455 -12.99 17.16 -14.80
N ASP A 456 -13.59 17.04 -15.99
CA ASP A 456 -13.38 15.89 -16.86
C ASP A 456 -11.99 15.90 -17.49
N ILE A 457 -11.36 17.07 -17.66
CA ILE A 457 -9.94 17.15 -18.05
C ILE A 457 -9.06 16.50 -16.99
N LEU A 458 -9.28 16.77 -15.69
CA LEU A 458 -8.52 16.10 -14.63
C LEU A 458 -8.72 14.58 -14.64
N THR A 459 -9.96 14.15 -14.88
CA THR A 459 -10.33 12.72 -14.95
C THR A 459 -9.63 12.02 -16.12
N ILE A 460 -9.79 12.56 -17.33
CA ILE A 460 -9.21 11.98 -18.56
C ILE A 460 -7.68 12.11 -18.54
N ALA A 461 -7.13 13.23 -18.03
CA ALA A 461 -5.68 13.39 -17.90
C ALA A 461 -5.07 12.38 -16.94
N SER A 462 -5.77 12.03 -15.87
CA SER A 462 -5.34 10.96 -14.96
C SER A 462 -5.37 9.60 -15.65
N GLN A 463 -6.44 9.29 -16.38
CA GLN A 463 -6.55 8.06 -17.17
C GLN A 463 -5.43 7.94 -18.22
N GLU A 464 -5.20 8.98 -19.02
CA GLU A 464 -4.15 8.97 -20.04
C GLU A 464 -2.75 8.97 -19.44
N SER A 465 -2.53 9.67 -18.31
CA SER A 465 -1.26 9.61 -17.58
C SER A 465 -0.92 8.19 -17.15
N VAL A 466 -1.91 7.41 -16.71
CA VAL A 466 -1.74 5.99 -16.38
C VAL A 466 -1.53 5.15 -17.65
N SER A 467 -2.28 5.40 -18.73
CA SER A 467 -2.16 4.68 -20.01
C SER A 467 -0.79 4.87 -20.69
N LEU A 468 -0.20 6.06 -20.55
CA LEU A 468 1.11 6.40 -21.12
C LEU A 468 2.27 5.66 -20.45
N VAL A 469 2.12 5.29 -19.18
CA VAL A 469 3.10 4.45 -18.46
C VAL A 469 3.13 3.03 -19.04
N HIS A 470 1.99 2.53 -19.53
CA HIS A 470 1.87 1.18 -20.10
C HIS A 470 2.56 1.03 -21.47
N THR A 471 2.53 2.08 -22.30
CA THR A 471 3.02 2.03 -23.70
C THR A 471 4.54 2.14 -23.83
N HIS A 472 5.25 2.56 -22.78
CA HIS A 472 6.73 2.57 -22.76
C HIS A 472 7.36 1.18 -22.51
N LEU A 473 6.57 0.19 -22.09
CA LEU A 473 7.05 -1.16 -21.80
C LEU A 473 6.83 -2.17 -22.95
N GLU A 474 6.05 -1.82 -23.98
CA GLU A 474 5.72 -2.71 -25.11
C GLU A 474 6.67 -2.56 -26.33
N GLY A 475 7.67 -1.67 -26.28
CA GLY A 475 8.62 -1.44 -27.38
C GLY A 475 9.78 -2.46 -27.48
N LEU A 476 9.90 -3.40 -26.56
CA LEU A 476 10.98 -4.42 -26.53
C LEU A 476 10.55 -5.69 -27.27
N ASN A 477 10.76 -5.72 -28.60
CA ASN A 477 10.65 -6.95 -29.37
C ASN A 477 11.87 -7.86 -29.12
N VAL A 478 11.70 -8.93 -28.33
CA VAL A 478 12.68 -10.01 -28.21
C VAL A 478 12.30 -11.11 -29.20
N GLU A 479 13.01 -11.21 -30.33
CA GLU A 479 12.79 -12.28 -31.31
C GLU A 479 13.71 -13.47 -31.01
N LEU A 480 13.13 -14.57 -30.50
CA LEU A 480 13.82 -15.83 -30.26
C LEU A 480 13.74 -16.71 -31.51
N SER A 481 14.84 -16.84 -32.26
CA SER A 481 14.92 -17.76 -33.40
C SER A 481 15.64 -19.06 -33.02
N LEU A 482 14.90 -20.16 -32.94
CA LEU A 482 15.45 -21.53 -32.84
C LEU A 482 15.59 -22.10 -34.26
N THR A 483 16.82 -22.34 -34.72
CA THR A 483 17.07 -23.09 -35.96
C THR A 483 17.83 -24.38 -35.69
N GLY A 484 17.27 -25.51 -36.14
CA GLY A 484 17.95 -26.80 -36.26
C GLY A 484 17.34 -27.93 -35.43
N TYR A 485 16.47 -28.74 -36.03
CA TYR A 485 16.15 -30.09 -35.56
C TYR A 485 16.31 -31.09 -36.70
N THR A 486 17.15 -32.10 -36.51
CA THR A 486 16.98 -33.40 -37.17
C THR A 486 17.03 -34.50 -36.10
N THR A 487 15.83 -34.99 -35.79
CA THR A 487 15.45 -36.33 -35.27
C THR A 487 16.45 -37.11 -34.41
N SER A 488 16.09 -37.32 -33.13
CA SER A 488 15.55 -38.59 -32.61
C SER A 488 15.84 -38.72 -31.11
N VAL A 489 14.84 -38.47 -30.24
CA VAL A 489 14.52 -39.25 -29.03
C VAL A 489 13.08 -38.87 -28.65
N GLU A 490 12.15 -39.75 -28.96
CA GLU A 490 10.83 -39.79 -28.32
C GLU A 490 11.00 -40.26 -26.87
N GLN A 491 10.10 -39.75 -26.01
CA GLN A 491 9.87 -40.08 -24.61
C GLN A 491 10.69 -39.31 -23.58
N GLY A 492 10.03 -38.26 -23.05
CA GLY A 492 10.20 -37.92 -21.64
C GLY A 492 10.36 -36.45 -21.29
N LEU A 493 9.49 -35.55 -21.77
CA LEU A 493 9.19 -34.32 -21.04
C LEU A 493 7.69 -34.02 -21.22
N LEU A 494 6.95 -34.32 -20.16
CA LEU A 494 5.51 -34.14 -20.04
C LEU A 494 5.21 -32.65 -19.88
N GLN A 495 4.29 -32.14 -20.70
CA GLN A 495 3.18 -31.19 -20.49
C GLN A 495 3.01 -30.36 -19.18
N SER A 496 4.05 -30.08 -18.39
CA SER A 496 3.98 -29.23 -17.18
C SER A 496 4.66 -27.87 -17.28
N ASP A 497 5.42 -27.60 -18.35
CA ASP A 497 6.26 -26.39 -18.42
C ASP A 497 5.69 -25.30 -19.33
N GLN A 498 4.44 -25.44 -19.78
CA GLN A 498 3.77 -24.45 -20.63
C GLN A 498 3.04 -23.36 -19.84
N GLU A 499 2.95 -23.47 -18.51
CA GLU A 499 2.35 -22.45 -17.62
C GLU A 499 3.40 -21.59 -16.87
N LEU A 500 4.67 -21.64 -17.26
CA LEU A 500 5.70 -20.78 -16.65
C LEU A 500 5.92 -19.43 -17.38
N PHE A 501 5.16 -19.16 -18.45
CA PHE A 501 5.40 -18.02 -19.35
C PHE A 501 4.19 -17.12 -19.57
N SER A 502 3.41 -16.89 -18.52
CA SER A 502 2.33 -15.89 -18.53
C SER A 502 2.37 -15.04 -17.26
N THR A 503 3.44 -14.25 -17.13
CA THR A 503 3.51 -13.07 -16.24
C THR A 503 4.24 -11.94 -16.98
N PRO A 504 3.54 -10.89 -17.42
CA PRO A 504 4.17 -9.66 -17.87
C PRO A 504 4.76 -8.92 -16.67
N GLY A 505 6.00 -8.41 -16.77
CA GLY A 505 6.53 -7.42 -15.82
C GLY A 505 7.79 -7.78 -15.04
N ALA A 506 8.57 -8.79 -15.44
CA ALA A 506 9.90 -9.00 -14.86
C ALA A 506 11.00 -8.55 -15.83
N ASP A 507 11.98 -7.83 -15.28
CA ASP A 507 13.18 -7.33 -15.94
C ASP A 507 13.90 -8.46 -16.71
N THR A 508 13.81 -8.40 -18.04
CA THR A 508 14.24 -9.46 -18.96
C THR A 508 15.73 -9.77 -18.81
N ALA A 509 16.55 -8.80 -18.36
CA ALA A 509 17.97 -9.01 -18.10
C ALA A 509 18.21 -9.80 -16.80
N ALA A 510 17.40 -9.56 -15.76
CA ALA A 510 17.47 -10.25 -14.49
C ALA A 510 16.98 -11.70 -14.61
N ILE A 511 15.92 -11.96 -15.39
CA ILE A 511 15.43 -13.32 -15.64
C ILE A 511 16.46 -14.14 -16.41
N VAL A 512 17.04 -13.60 -17.49
CA VAL A 512 18.09 -14.30 -18.26
C VAL A 512 19.33 -14.54 -17.39
N THR A 513 19.72 -13.57 -16.57
CA THR A 513 20.84 -13.71 -15.64
C THR A 513 20.56 -14.76 -14.56
N ASN A 514 19.35 -14.78 -13.99
CA ASN A 514 18.95 -15.75 -12.96
C ASN A 514 18.72 -17.15 -13.52
N PHE A 515 18.24 -17.27 -14.77
CA PHE A 515 18.12 -18.53 -15.50
C PHE A 515 19.50 -19.11 -15.82
N VAL A 516 20.42 -18.28 -16.34
CA VAL A 516 21.82 -18.68 -16.60
C VAL A 516 22.55 -19.04 -15.31
N GLN A 517 22.37 -18.26 -14.24
CA GLN A 517 22.95 -18.57 -12.93
C GLN A 517 22.34 -19.82 -12.29
N SER A 518 21.05 -20.09 -12.49
CA SER A 518 20.40 -21.34 -12.04
C SER A 518 20.91 -22.55 -12.83
N MET A 519 21.15 -22.41 -14.13
CA MET A 519 21.75 -23.43 -14.99
C MET A 519 23.23 -23.70 -14.64
N VAL A 520 23.99 -22.67 -14.25
CA VAL A 520 25.36 -22.80 -13.73
C VAL A 520 25.39 -23.48 -12.37
N ARG A 521 24.44 -23.16 -11.47
CA ARG A 521 24.32 -23.80 -10.14
C ARG A 521 23.84 -25.25 -10.21
N MET A 522 23.17 -25.66 -11.29
CA MET A 522 22.79 -27.06 -11.56
C MET A 522 23.91 -27.91 -12.21
N GLY A 523 25.12 -27.38 -12.37
CA GLY A 523 26.34 -28.17 -12.53
C GLY A 523 26.69 -28.67 -13.93
N ASN A 524 26.36 -27.95 -15.02
CA ASN A 524 26.68 -28.43 -16.37
C ASN A 524 27.11 -27.39 -17.43
N LEU A 525 27.61 -26.21 -17.03
CA LEU A 525 28.21 -25.24 -17.97
C LEU A 525 29.53 -24.70 -17.40
N SER A 526 30.60 -24.73 -18.20
CA SER A 526 31.85 -24.03 -17.89
C SER A 526 31.78 -22.57 -18.36
N GLU A 527 32.39 -21.66 -17.61
CA GLU A 527 32.41 -20.21 -17.85
C GLU A 527 32.78 -19.81 -19.29
N PRO A 528 32.24 -18.67 -19.79
CA PRO A 528 32.39 -18.23 -21.18
C PRO A 528 33.86 -17.95 -21.54
N LYS A 529 34.29 -18.41 -22.72
CA LYS A 529 35.68 -18.30 -23.18
C LYS A 529 36.06 -16.93 -23.76
N GLU A 530 35.11 -16.06 -24.09
CA GLU A 530 35.38 -14.69 -24.55
C GLU A 530 34.14 -13.80 -24.35
N ARG A 531 34.36 -12.52 -24.01
CA ARG A 531 33.32 -11.50 -23.80
C ARG A 531 33.67 -10.27 -24.64
N SER A 532 32.83 -9.92 -25.61
CA SER A 532 32.82 -8.58 -26.22
C SER A 532 31.39 -8.03 -26.20
N ASP A 533 31.28 -6.72 -26.04
CA ASP A 533 29.99 -6.02 -25.87
C ASP A 533 28.98 -6.47 -26.94
N SER A 534 27.89 -7.08 -26.46
CA SER A 534 26.71 -7.59 -27.17
C SER A 534 26.70 -9.02 -27.76
N THR A 535 27.69 -9.90 -27.50
CA THR A 535 27.53 -11.33 -27.86
C THR A 535 28.24 -12.28 -26.88
N ALA A 536 27.52 -13.31 -26.41
CA ALA A 536 28.09 -14.40 -25.61
C ALA A 536 27.86 -15.73 -26.32
N VAL A 537 28.95 -16.45 -26.63
CA VAL A 537 28.91 -17.76 -27.32
C VAL A 537 29.26 -18.86 -26.32
N TRP A 538 28.39 -19.85 -26.18
CA TRP A 538 28.57 -20.99 -25.30
C TRP A 538 28.74 -22.27 -26.13
N SER A 539 29.70 -23.13 -25.78
CA SER A 539 29.89 -24.44 -26.43
C SER A 539 30.06 -25.53 -25.39
N THR A 540 29.41 -26.68 -25.57
CA THR A 540 29.69 -27.89 -24.80
C THR A 540 30.26 -28.96 -25.74
N GLN A 541 31.14 -29.81 -25.21
CA GLN A 541 31.65 -30.97 -25.94
C GLN A 541 31.24 -32.21 -25.14
N HIS A 542 30.18 -32.91 -25.55
CA HIS A 542 30.03 -34.37 -25.51
C HIS A 542 28.81 -34.78 -26.36
N HIS A 543 29.09 -35.62 -27.36
CA HIS A 543 28.18 -36.30 -28.30
C HIS A 543 27.04 -35.48 -28.96
N HIS A 544 27.35 -34.96 -30.16
CA HIS A 544 26.45 -34.70 -31.29
C HIS A 544 25.18 -33.84 -31.10
N LEU A 545 25.20 -32.81 -30.25
CA LEU A 545 24.24 -31.70 -30.36
C LEU A 545 24.99 -30.36 -30.38
N PHE A 546 24.80 -29.58 -31.44
CA PHE A 546 25.22 -28.18 -31.51
C PHE A 546 23.97 -27.32 -31.30
N MET A 547 23.89 -26.59 -30.19
CA MET A 547 22.89 -25.55 -29.98
C MET A 547 23.60 -24.20 -30.06
N THR A 548 23.21 -23.36 -31.02
CA THR A 548 23.70 -21.99 -31.13
C THR A 548 22.57 -21.06 -30.76
N ILE A 549 22.70 -20.37 -29.62
CA ILE A 549 21.75 -19.33 -29.19
C ILE A 549 22.36 -17.99 -29.61
N LYS A 550 21.69 -17.29 -30.53
CA LYS A 550 22.07 -15.94 -30.95
C LYS A 550 21.05 -14.97 -30.37
N ILE A 551 21.51 -14.00 -29.59
CA ILE A 551 20.69 -12.93 -29.03
C ILE A 551 21.17 -11.64 -29.70
N ASP A 552 20.37 -11.10 -30.61
CA ASP A 552 20.64 -9.80 -31.23
C ASP A 552 19.82 -8.74 -30.47
N ILE A 553 20.51 -7.82 -29.78
CA ILE A 553 19.88 -6.68 -29.10
C ILE A 553 20.01 -5.47 -30.03
N SER A 554 18.93 -5.10 -30.71
CA SER A 554 18.87 -3.88 -31.51
C SER A 554 18.35 -2.72 -30.67
N LEU A 555 19.24 -1.86 -30.18
CA LEU A 555 18.89 -0.52 -29.67
C LEU A 555 18.45 0.36 -30.84
N ALA A 556 17.15 0.38 -31.15
CA ALA A 556 16.58 1.39 -32.02
C ALA A 556 16.32 2.65 -31.18
N GLN A 557 17.21 3.65 -31.35
CA GLN A 557 17.08 5.10 -31.17
C GLN A 557 15.97 5.62 -30.23
N PHE A 558 16.34 6.43 -29.23
CA PHE A 558 16.14 7.89 -29.26
C PHE A 558 16.96 8.57 -28.13
N GLU A 559 17.53 9.74 -28.47
CA GLU A 559 18.31 10.66 -27.61
C GLU A 559 17.49 11.34 -26.51
#